data_AF-R5INL4-F1
#
_entry.id   AF-R5INL4-F1
#
_cell.length_a   1.000
_cell.length_b   1.000
_cell.length_c   1.000
_cell.angle_alpha   90.00
_cell.angle_beta   90.00
_cell.angle_gamma   90.00
#
_symmetry.space_group_name_H-M   'P 1'
#
loop_
_entity.id
_entity.type
_entity.pdbx_description
1 polymer ?
#
loop_
_entity_poly.entity_id
_entity_poly.type
_entity_poly.pdbx_seq_one_letter_code
_entity_poly.pdbx_strand_id
1 'polypeptide(L)'
;MNNIDMILQSADLPEFPVDAISDERQAKILSGALQLARQDAKKRSRRRVVRIAAAAAAAVAVLCGAAAILHYASVSNEEGTYHAEGVVIRLDGTPNPYSYDFSHDAIIRVDTEGRTTGTYCGMKFDWLPVLPPPDNTSTLYGSVSYRNPEQLEGISDSQKQQMEDCIYDTWSKSTGTSFSATCLSANEIAGCDLLVIGNDPQITKEGMINGLYASWIEASHETNADVTYHYLLLYDPEKLCVVFLNGDWELTEKIAENMTIVQTDIPTPEPSQNYTYVGALG
;
A
#
# COMPACT_ATOMS: atom_id res chain seq x y z
N MET A 1 -17.01 50.83 -8.76
CA MET A 1 -16.40 50.59 -10.08
C MET A 1 -15.05 49.91 -9.87
N ASN A 2 -15.02 48.59 -10.05
CA ASN A 2 -13.99 47.90 -10.82
C ASN A 2 -14.63 46.59 -11.32
N ASN A 3 -14.76 46.50 -12.64
CA ASN A 3 -15.49 45.50 -13.39
C ASN A 3 -14.62 44.24 -13.59
N ILE A 4 -14.63 43.31 -12.63
CA ILE A 4 -14.09 41.94 -12.84
C ILE A 4 -15.07 40.85 -12.36
N ASP A 5 -16.08 41.16 -11.54
CA ASP A 5 -17.03 40.17 -10.96
C ASP A 5 -18.29 39.88 -11.81
N MET A 6 -18.24 40.07 -13.13
CA MET A 6 -19.42 39.84 -13.97
C MET A 6 -19.08 39.00 -15.20
N ILE A 7 -18.78 37.72 -14.97
CA ILE A 7 -19.03 36.58 -15.86
C ILE A 7 -18.83 35.33 -14.99
N LEU A 8 -19.85 34.45 -14.94
CA LEU A 8 -19.96 33.16 -14.21
C LEU A 8 -20.79 33.18 -12.91
N GLN A 9 -22.04 33.61 -13.00
CA GLN A 9 -23.13 32.83 -12.41
C GLN A 9 -23.94 32.21 -13.54
N SER A 10 -24.37 30.97 -13.36
CA SER A 10 -25.18 30.09 -14.23
C SER A 10 -24.42 29.12 -15.14
N ALA A 11 -23.92 28.04 -14.53
CA ALA A 11 -23.91 26.72 -15.16
C ALA A 11 -23.98 25.68 -14.03
N ASP A 12 -25.20 25.24 -13.73
CA ASP A 12 -25.42 23.98 -13.00
C ASP A 12 -24.72 22.87 -13.79
N LEU A 13 -23.66 22.32 -13.22
CA LEU A 13 -23.00 21.12 -13.75
C LEU A 13 -23.89 19.92 -13.39
N PRO A 14 -24.23 19.03 -14.35
CA PRO A 14 -24.82 17.76 -14.00
C PRO A 14 -23.78 16.93 -13.22
N GLU A 15 -24.15 16.47 -12.02
CA GLU A 15 -23.46 15.35 -11.37
C GLU A 15 -23.55 14.13 -12.30
N PHE A 16 -22.41 13.69 -12.83
CA PHE A 16 -22.30 12.41 -13.51
C PHE A 16 -21.73 11.39 -12.54
N PRO A 17 -22.36 10.21 -12.36
CA PRO A 17 -21.76 9.14 -11.60
C PRO A 17 -20.50 8.65 -12.32
N VAL A 18 -19.42 8.44 -11.57
CA VAL A 18 -18.17 7.83 -12.05
C VAL A 18 -18.40 6.34 -12.23
N ASP A 19 -19.17 5.99 -13.27
CA ASP A 19 -19.07 4.66 -13.86
C ASP A 19 -17.90 4.72 -14.83
N ALA A 20 -16.91 3.84 -14.63
CA ALA A 20 -15.88 3.57 -15.62
C ALA A 20 -16.55 3.45 -17.00
N ILE A 21 -16.13 4.28 -17.96
CA ILE A 21 -16.69 4.27 -19.30
C ILE A 21 -16.40 2.89 -19.89
N SER A 22 -17.40 2.00 -19.87
CA SER A 22 -17.37 0.68 -20.50
C SER A 22 -16.74 0.77 -21.90
N ASP A 23 -15.90 -0.20 -22.25
CA ASP A 23 -15.19 -0.28 -23.54
C ASP A 23 -16.11 -0.07 -24.75
N GLU A 24 -17.38 -0.46 -24.64
CA GLU A 24 -18.39 -0.23 -25.68
C GLU A 24 -18.78 1.24 -25.84
N ARG A 25 -18.85 2.00 -24.72
CA ARG A 25 -19.07 3.46 -24.76
C ARG A 25 -17.82 4.17 -25.30
N GLN A 26 -16.62 3.74 -24.94
CA GLN A 26 -15.38 4.29 -25.51
C GLN A 26 -15.33 4.06 -27.03
N ALA A 27 -15.63 2.85 -27.50
CA ALA A 27 -15.68 2.52 -28.92
C ALA A 27 -16.77 3.31 -29.67
N LYS A 28 -17.93 3.55 -29.04
CA LYS A 28 -18.99 4.41 -29.61
C LYS A 28 -18.59 5.89 -29.69
N ILE A 29 -17.89 6.40 -28.68
CA ILE A 29 -17.37 7.78 -28.69
C ILE A 29 -16.27 7.92 -29.75
N LEU A 30 -15.36 6.96 -29.84
CA LEU A 30 -14.29 6.95 -30.84
C LEU A 30 -14.84 6.87 -32.27
N SER A 31 -15.82 5.99 -32.49
CA SER A 31 -16.47 5.85 -33.80
C SER A 31 -17.31 7.07 -34.17
N GLY A 32 -17.99 7.70 -33.21
CA GLY A 32 -18.69 8.98 -33.40
C GLY A 32 -17.74 10.13 -33.73
N ALA A 33 -16.61 10.23 -33.03
CA ALA A 33 -15.56 11.22 -33.30
C ALA A 33 -14.90 11.01 -34.68
N LEU A 34 -14.66 9.76 -35.08
CA LEU A 34 -14.15 9.39 -36.40
C LEU A 34 -15.15 9.71 -37.53
N GLN A 35 -16.46 9.51 -37.30
CA GLN A 35 -17.50 9.90 -38.26
C GLN A 35 -17.61 11.41 -38.41
N LEU A 36 -17.54 12.17 -37.31
CA LEU A 36 -17.51 13.63 -37.35
C LEU A 36 -16.26 14.16 -38.06
N ALA A 37 -15.09 13.60 -37.79
CA ALA A 37 -13.85 13.95 -38.49
C ALA A 37 -13.92 13.63 -40.00
N ARG A 38 -14.58 12.54 -40.40
CA ARG A 38 -14.83 12.19 -41.81
C ARG A 38 -15.85 13.12 -42.49
N GLN A 39 -16.90 13.53 -41.79
CA GLN A 39 -17.90 14.46 -42.34
C GLN A 39 -17.33 15.88 -42.50
N ASP A 40 -16.50 16.34 -41.57
CA ASP A 40 -15.92 17.69 -41.61
C ASP A 40 -14.76 17.82 -42.62
N ALA A 41 -14.11 16.69 -42.97
CA ALA A 41 -13.11 16.61 -44.04
C ALA A 41 -13.69 16.87 -45.46
N LYS A 42 -15.02 16.79 -45.64
CA LYS A 42 -15.69 17.06 -46.92
C LYS A 42 -16.01 18.55 -47.16
N LYS A 43 -15.94 19.42 -46.14
CA LYS A 43 -16.38 20.83 -46.24
C LYS A 43 -15.35 21.89 -45.85
N ARG A 44 -14.20 21.55 -45.24
CA ARG A 44 -13.25 22.54 -44.72
C ARG A 44 -11.78 22.18 -44.99
N SER A 45 -10.94 23.21 -45.03
CA SER A 45 -9.55 23.10 -45.52
C SER A 45 -8.74 22.07 -44.74
N ARG A 46 -7.96 21.27 -45.49
CA ARG A 46 -7.12 20.16 -45.02
C ARG A 46 -6.25 20.52 -43.81
N ARG A 47 -5.79 21.78 -43.71
CA ARG A 47 -4.98 22.30 -42.59
C ARG A 47 -5.72 22.36 -41.25
N ARG A 48 -7.03 22.64 -41.25
CA ARG A 48 -7.80 22.76 -39.99
C ARG A 48 -8.20 21.38 -39.46
N VAL A 49 -8.50 20.43 -40.36
CA VAL A 49 -8.76 19.02 -40.02
C VAL A 49 -7.51 18.37 -39.41
N VAL A 50 -6.32 18.62 -39.96
CA VAL A 50 -5.06 18.10 -39.40
C VAL A 50 -4.79 18.66 -38.00
N ARG A 51 -5.10 19.93 -37.74
CA ARG A 51 -4.94 20.52 -36.39
C ARG A 51 -5.90 19.91 -35.36
N ILE A 52 -7.14 19.64 -35.74
CA ILE A 52 -8.12 19.02 -34.85
C ILE A 52 -7.72 17.56 -34.57
N ALA A 53 -7.30 16.81 -35.60
CA ALA A 53 -6.82 15.44 -35.42
C ALA A 53 -5.55 15.38 -34.56
N ALA A 54 -4.62 16.32 -34.75
CA ALA A 54 -3.41 16.41 -33.91
C ALA A 54 -3.74 16.79 -32.47
N ALA A 55 -4.70 17.70 -32.23
CA ALA A 55 -5.14 18.05 -30.88
C ALA A 55 -5.87 16.89 -30.19
N ALA A 56 -6.70 16.14 -30.92
CA ALA A 56 -7.36 14.95 -30.39
C ALA A 56 -6.36 13.83 -30.09
N ALA A 57 -5.38 13.60 -30.96
CA ALA A 57 -4.30 12.64 -30.70
C ALA A 57 -3.43 13.05 -29.52
N ALA A 58 -3.14 14.35 -29.35
CA ALA A 58 -2.43 14.86 -28.18
C ALA A 58 -3.26 14.70 -26.89
N ALA A 59 -4.57 14.97 -26.93
CA ALA A 59 -5.45 14.77 -25.78
C ALA A 59 -5.57 13.28 -25.40
N VAL A 60 -5.68 12.38 -26.38
CA VAL A 60 -5.65 10.93 -26.15
C VAL A 60 -4.27 10.48 -25.65
N ALA A 61 -3.18 11.03 -26.16
CA ALA A 61 -1.83 10.74 -25.66
C ALA A 61 -1.61 11.30 -24.24
N VAL A 62 -2.25 12.40 -23.85
CA VAL A 62 -2.25 12.92 -22.48
C VAL A 62 -3.12 12.04 -21.57
N LEU A 63 -4.27 11.56 -22.04
CA LEU A 63 -5.14 10.65 -21.30
C LEU A 63 -4.59 9.22 -21.19
N CYS A 64 -3.87 8.73 -22.20
CA CYS A 64 -3.22 7.41 -22.21
C CYS A 64 -1.78 7.45 -21.67
N GLY A 65 -1.11 8.61 -21.73
CA GLY A 65 0.23 8.84 -21.18
C GLY A 65 0.20 9.31 -19.73
N ALA A 66 -0.97 9.70 -19.21
CA ALA A 66 -1.27 9.71 -17.80
C ALA A 66 -1.79 8.33 -17.38
N ALA A 67 -1.00 7.27 -17.59
CA ALA A 67 -0.98 6.25 -16.56
C ALA A 67 -0.44 6.99 -15.34
N ALA A 68 -1.34 7.57 -14.52
CA ALA A 68 -0.96 8.09 -13.24
C ALA A 68 -0.20 6.96 -12.57
N ILE A 69 1.12 7.15 -12.37
CA ILE A 69 1.84 6.30 -11.44
C ILE A 69 1.17 6.62 -10.12
N LEU A 70 0.23 5.77 -9.73
CA LEU A 70 -0.43 5.86 -8.44
C LEU A 70 0.66 5.59 -7.42
N HIS A 71 1.11 6.66 -6.77
CA HIS A 71 2.06 6.61 -5.68
C HIS A 71 1.29 6.18 -4.43
N TYR A 72 1.25 4.88 -4.19
CA TYR A 72 0.55 4.33 -3.03
C TYR A 72 1.36 4.42 -1.74
N ALA A 73 2.64 4.76 -1.82
CA ALA A 73 3.47 5.00 -0.66
C ALA A 73 4.09 6.39 -0.76
N SER A 74 4.24 7.05 0.38
CA SER A 74 4.96 8.30 0.50
C SER A 74 5.83 8.27 1.75
N VAL A 75 6.92 9.02 1.72
CA VAL A 75 7.79 9.21 2.88
C VAL A 75 7.64 10.63 3.38
N SER A 76 7.57 10.78 4.69
CA SER A 76 7.66 12.07 5.36
C SER A 76 8.82 12.02 6.36
N ASN A 77 9.67 13.04 6.29
CA ASN A 77 10.75 13.27 7.24
C ASN A 77 10.39 14.36 8.26
N GLU A 78 9.11 14.71 8.35
CA GLU A 78 8.61 15.58 9.40
C GLU A 78 8.58 14.78 10.72
N GLU A 79 9.12 15.37 11.78
CA GLU A 79 9.09 14.78 13.11
C GLU A 79 7.64 14.62 13.58
N GLY A 80 7.18 13.38 13.67
CA GLY A 80 5.90 13.01 14.25
C GLY A 80 6.04 12.77 15.75
N THR A 81 5.01 13.12 16.53
CA THR A 81 4.91 12.73 17.94
C THR A 81 3.83 11.67 18.09
N TYR A 82 4.18 10.57 18.74
CA TYR A 82 3.34 9.39 18.91
C TYR A 82 3.17 9.08 20.39
N HIS A 83 2.04 8.48 20.73
CA HIS A 83 1.72 8.07 22.09
C HIS A 83 1.71 6.55 22.19
N ALA A 84 2.64 5.98 22.95
CA ALA A 84 2.66 4.56 23.24
C ALA A 84 2.01 4.31 24.60
N GLU A 85 1.03 3.42 24.65
CA GLU A 85 0.46 2.89 25.88
C GLU A 85 0.44 1.36 25.89
N GLY A 86 0.59 0.77 27.07
CA GLY A 86 0.52 -0.67 27.20
C GLY A 86 0.75 -1.15 28.62
N VAL A 87 0.90 -2.47 28.77
CA VAL A 87 1.10 -3.11 30.08
C VAL A 87 2.24 -4.12 29.96
N VAL A 88 3.29 -3.94 30.77
CA VAL A 88 4.35 -4.93 30.93
C VAL A 88 3.98 -5.81 32.12
N ILE A 89 3.96 -7.13 31.94
CA ILE A 89 3.82 -8.07 33.06
C ILE A 89 5.20 -8.25 33.70
N ARG A 90 5.33 -7.88 34.97
CA ARG A 90 6.56 -8.09 35.73
C ARG A 90 6.82 -9.59 35.93
N LEU A 91 8.05 -9.95 36.30
CA LEU A 91 8.44 -11.34 36.59
C LEU A 91 7.57 -11.99 37.70
N ASP A 92 7.00 -11.19 38.59
CA ASP A 92 6.09 -11.64 39.65
C ASP A 92 4.61 -11.75 39.21
N GLY A 93 4.33 -11.55 37.91
CA GLY A 93 2.99 -11.58 37.34
C GLY A 93 2.22 -10.26 37.47
N THR A 94 2.77 -9.25 38.12
CA THR A 94 2.08 -7.96 38.34
C THR A 94 2.00 -7.15 37.04
N PRO A 95 0.81 -6.69 36.63
CA PRO A 95 0.65 -5.73 35.54
C PRO A 95 1.29 -4.39 35.88
N ASN A 96 2.18 -3.89 35.03
CA ASN A 96 2.80 -2.58 35.15
C ASN A 96 2.48 -1.75 33.89
N PRO A 97 1.45 -0.88 33.94
CA PRO A 97 1.12 -0.04 32.81
C PRO A 97 2.25 0.93 32.49
N TYR A 98 2.44 1.23 31.22
CA TYR A 98 3.31 2.29 30.73
C TYR A 98 2.53 3.17 29.76
N SER A 99 2.89 4.44 29.74
CA SER A 99 2.38 5.43 28.80
C SER A 99 3.48 6.47 28.62
N TYR A 100 3.92 6.68 27.39
CA TYR A 100 4.96 7.67 27.07
C TYR A 100 4.77 8.22 25.66
N ASP A 101 5.14 9.49 25.49
CA ASP A 101 5.24 10.11 24.18
C ASP A 101 6.66 9.89 23.63
N PHE A 102 6.76 9.67 22.33
CA PHE A 102 8.03 9.58 21.62
C PHE A 102 7.92 10.27 20.26
N SER A 103 9.05 10.68 19.69
CA SER A 103 9.10 11.19 18.33
C SER A 103 9.74 10.22 17.36
N HIS A 104 9.35 10.32 16.10
CA HIS A 104 9.90 9.54 15.00
C HIS A 104 10.03 10.45 13.77
N ASP A 105 11.19 10.44 13.15
CA ASP A 105 11.55 11.24 11.97
C ASP A 105 11.49 10.43 10.66
N ALA A 106 11.24 9.14 10.76
CA ALA A 106 11.19 8.20 9.64
C ALA A 106 9.81 7.55 9.51
N ILE A 107 8.93 8.14 8.68
CA ILE A 107 7.57 7.60 8.49
C ILE A 107 7.23 7.33 7.02
N ILE A 108 6.62 6.17 6.81
CA ILE A 108 5.98 5.80 5.54
C ILE A 108 4.47 5.87 5.71
N ARG A 109 3.79 6.47 4.75
CA ARG A 109 2.33 6.46 4.65
C ARG A 109 1.89 5.70 3.42
N VAL A 110 0.85 4.91 3.58
CA VAL A 110 0.21 4.19 2.48
C VAL A 110 -1.08 4.91 2.11
N ASP A 111 -1.24 5.28 0.84
CA ASP A 111 -2.47 5.86 0.34
C ASP A 111 -3.54 4.77 0.23
N THR A 112 -4.48 4.78 1.16
CA THR A 112 -5.62 3.86 1.14
C THR A 112 -6.79 4.37 0.31
N GLU A 113 -6.63 5.52 -0.35
CA GLU A 113 -7.67 6.22 -1.14
C GLU A 113 -8.91 6.54 -0.28
N GLY A 114 -8.68 6.85 0.99
CA GLY A 114 -9.74 7.15 1.97
C GLY A 114 -10.48 5.93 2.53
N ARG A 115 -10.05 4.71 2.19
CA ARG A 115 -10.63 3.49 2.75
C ARG A 115 -10.06 3.22 4.14
N THR A 116 -10.94 2.89 5.07
CA THR A 116 -10.59 2.67 6.48
C THR A 116 -10.98 1.28 7.01
N THR A 117 -11.71 0.50 6.23
CA THR A 117 -12.22 -0.83 6.64
C THR A 117 -11.66 -1.92 5.74
N GLY A 118 -11.24 -3.03 6.33
CA GLY A 118 -10.82 -4.23 5.60
C GLY A 118 -10.81 -5.47 6.48
N THR A 119 -10.24 -6.56 5.97
CA THR A 119 -10.15 -7.85 6.67
C THR A 119 -8.70 -8.26 6.87
N TYR A 120 -8.48 -9.26 7.72
CA TYR A 120 -7.12 -9.71 8.02
C TYR A 120 -6.43 -10.29 6.79
N CYS A 121 -5.15 -9.96 6.65
CA CYS A 121 -4.27 -10.41 5.59
C CYS A 121 -3.10 -11.23 6.14
N GLY A 122 -2.65 -12.20 5.36
CA GLY A 122 -1.41 -12.93 5.62
C GLY A 122 -0.71 -13.31 4.33
N MET A 123 0.47 -13.90 4.46
CA MET A 123 1.34 -14.29 3.35
C MET A 123 1.40 -15.81 3.22
N LYS A 124 1.41 -16.28 1.97
CA LYS A 124 1.87 -17.63 1.63
C LYS A 124 3.12 -17.52 0.78
N PHE A 125 4.14 -18.30 1.11
CA PHE A 125 5.39 -18.34 0.37
C PHE A 125 5.52 -19.68 -0.35
N ASP A 126 5.66 -19.62 -1.67
CA ASP A 126 6.01 -20.79 -2.49
C ASP A 126 7.53 -21.02 -2.48
N TRP A 127 8.31 -19.98 -2.14
CA TRP A 127 9.75 -20.06 -2.00
C TRP A 127 10.28 -19.10 -0.92
N LEU A 128 11.25 -19.58 -0.13
CA LEU A 128 12.06 -18.79 0.80
C LEU A 128 13.53 -19.24 0.67
N PRO A 129 14.52 -18.36 0.90
CA PRO A 129 15.94 -18.72 0.78
C PRO A 129 16.37 -19.76 1.83
N VAL A 130 15.80 -19.65 3.03
CA VAL A 130 16.01 -20.51 4.19
C VAL A 130 14.66 -20.58 4.90
N LEU A 131 14.26 -21.77 5.32
CA LEU A 131 13.06 -21.93 6.14
C LEU A 131 13.28 -21.20 7.47
N PRO A 132 12.44 -20.20 7.81
CA PRO A 132 12.53 -19.51 9.08
C PRO A 132 12.32 -20.49 10.24
N PRO A 133 13.03 -20.31 11.37
CA PRO A 133 12.75 -21.07 12.58
C PRO A 133 11.27 -20.96 12.99
N PRO A 134 10.65 -22.02 13.51
CA PRO A 134 9.26 -21.96 13.99
C PRO A 134 9.05 -20.87 15.04
N ASP A 135 10.01 -20.69 15.96
CA ASP A 135 9.95 -19.67 17.02
C ASP A 135 10.02 -18.24 16.49
N ASN A 136 10.44 -18.07 15.24
CA ASN A 136 10.54 -16.78 14.55
C ASN A 136 9.38 -16.55 13.57
N THR A 137 8.38 -17.44 13.53
CA THR A 137 7.28 -17.38 12.57
C THR A 137 5.95 -17.33 13.31
N SER A 138 5.20 -16.26 13.09
CA SER A 138 3.84 -16.11 13.57
C SER A 138 2.86 -16.35 12.43
N THR A 139 1.93 -17.30 12.61
CA THR A 139 0.80 -17.46 11.69
C THR A 139 -0.20 -16.33 11.89
N LEU A 140 -1.06 -16.09 10.90
CA LEU A 140 -2.13 -15.12 11.02
C LEU A 140 -3.08 -15.47 12.16
N TYR A 141 -3.42 -16.76 12.30
CA TYR A 141 -4.21 -17.24 13.44
C TYR A 141 -3.50 -16.94 14.78
N GLY A 142 -2.21 -17.22 14.88
CA GLY A 142 -1.43 -16.97 16.09
C GLY A 142 -1.38 -15.49 16.47
N SER A 143 -1.17 -14.61 15.49
CA SER A 143 -1.16 -13.16 15.67
C SER A 143 -2.51 -12.63 16.17
N VAL A 144 -3.61 -13.02 15.52
CA VAL A 144 -4.96 -12.61 15.94
C VAL A 144 -5.32 -13.20 17.30
N SER A 145 -5.00 -14.48 17.55
CA SER A 145 -5.28 -15.12 18.84
C SER A 145 -4.55 -14.46 20.00
N TYR A 146 -3.36 -13.91 19.76
CA TYR A 146 -2.60 -13.19 20.77
C TYR A 146 -3.15 -11.78 21.02
N ARG A 147 -3.50 -11.06 19.94
CA ARG A 147 -3.92 -9.65 20.03
C ARG A 147 -5.38 -9.48 20.43
N ASN A 148 -6.27 -10.30 19.86
CA ASN A 148 -7.71 -10.22 20.08
C ASN A 148 -8.39 -11.58 19.87
N PRO A 149 -8.33 -12.48 20.86
CA PRO A 149 -8.89 -13.82 20.74
C PRO A 149 -10.42 -13.84 20.55
N GLU A 150 -11.14 -12.79 20.96
CA GLU A 150 -12.59 -12.70 20.79
C GLU A 150 -12.99 -12.65 19.31
N GLN A 151 -12.12 -12.14 18.42
CA GLN A 151 -12.36 -12.13 16.96
C GLN A 151 -12.31 -13.52 16.33
N LEU A 152 -11.81 -14.53 17.06
CA LEU A 152 -11.77 -15.92 16.61
C LEU A 152 -12.98 -16.73 17.11
N GLU A 153 -13.87 -16.12 17.91
CA GLU A 153 -15.09 -16.80 18.37
C GLU A 153 -16.04 -17.05 17.20
N GLY A 154 -16.39 -18.32 16.98
CA GLY A 154 -17.38 -18.72 15.98
C GLY A 154 -16.87 -18.77 14.53
N ILE A 155 -15.57 -18.59 14.28
CA ILE A 155 -14.99 -18.82 12.96
C ILE A 155 -15.12 -20.30 12.58
N SER A 156 -15.24 -20.60 11.29
CA SER A 156 -15.30 -21.98 10.82
C SER A 156 -13.93 -22.66 10.87
N ASP A 157 -13.91 -24.00 10.90
CA ASP A 157 -12.67 -24.78 10.80
C ASP A 157 -11.89 -24.45 9.52
N SER A 158 -12.57 -24.14 8.41
CA SER A 158 -11.93 -23.76 7.16
C SER A 158 -11.26 -22.39 7.23
N GLN A 159 -11.89 -21.42 7.89
CA GLN A 159 -11.29 -20.10 8.12
C GLN A 159 -10.09 -20.20 9.05
N LYS A 160 -10.22 -20.99 10.12
CA LYS A 160 -9.11 -21.28 11.02
C LYS A 160 -7.92 -21.90 10.28
N GLN A 161 -8.14 -22.94 9.49
CA GLN A 161 -7.07 -23.58 8.71
C GLN A 161 -6.43 -22.60 7.73
N GLN A 162 -7.23 -21.77 7.04
CA GLN A 162 -6.70 -20.74 6.14
C GLN A 162 -5.77 -19.77 6.89
N MET A 163 -6.13 -19.32 8.08
CA MET A 163 -5.32 -18.42 8.89
C MET A 163 -4.07 -19.10 9.47
N GLU A 164 -4.14 -20.39 9.82
CA GLU A 164 -2.98 -21.17 10.27
C GLU A 164 -1.98 -21.40 9.13
N ASP A 165 -2.46 -21.55 7.89
CA ASP A 165 -1.62 -21.70 6.69
C ASP A 165 -0.98 -20.38 6.22
N CYS A 166 -1.44 -19.24 6.73
CA CYS A 166 -0.92 -17.92 6.35
C CYS A 166 0.05 -17.40 7.41
N ILE A 167 1.18 -16.86 6.97
CA ILE A 167 2.18 -16.23 7.83
C ILE A 167 1.83 -14.75 7.97
N TYR A 168 1.75 -14.27 9.21
CA TYR A 168 1.61 -12.85 9.50
C TYR A 168 2.97 -12.16 9.61
N ASP A 169 3.91 -12.80 10.30
CA ASP A 169 5.28 -12.29 10.47
C ASP A 169 6.27 -13.46 10.46
N THR A 170 7.42 -13.25 9.85
CA THR A 170 8.54 -14.19 9.94
C THR A 170 9.88 -13.52 9.74
N TRP A 171 10.93 -14.06 10.36
CA TRP A 171 12.30 -13.63 10.10
C TRP A 171 13.31 -14.77 10.17
N SER A 172 14.40 -14.61 9.40
CA SER A 172 15.51 -15.55 9.39
C SER A 172 16.83 -14.80 9.31
N LYS A 173 17.82 -15.27 10.08
CA LYS A 173 19.19 -14.76 10.07
C LYS A 173 20.16 -15.93 10.07
N SER A 174 20.84 -16.11 8.95
CA SER A 174 21.85 -17.15 8.73
C SER A 174 23.09 -16.52 8.09
N THR A 175 24.19 -17.25 8.06
CA THR A 175 25.44 -16.76 7.48
C THR A 175 25.25 -16.37 6.03
N GLY A 176 25.35 -15.06 5.74
CA GLY A 176 25.20 -14.51 4.38
C GLY A 176 23.76 -14.34 3.89
N THR A 177 22.74 -14.58 4.74
CA THR A 177 21.34 -14.34 4.37
C THR A 177 20.52 -13.95 5.58
N SER A 178 19.93 -12.76 5.53
CA SER A 178 18.95 -12.28 6.52
C SER A 178 17.76 -11.63 5.83
N PHE A 179 16.57 -11.94 6.30
CA PHE A 179 15.36 -11.26 5.88
C PHE A 179 14.29 -11.29 6.98
N SER A 180 13.35 -10.36 6.92
CA SER A 180 12.04 -10.47 7.58
C SER A 180 10.92 -10.11 6.62
N ALA A 181 9.73 -10.59 6.95
CA ALA A 181 8.51 -10.32 6.23
C ALA A 181 7.37 -10.14 7.22
N THR A 182 6.66 -9.03 7.13
CA THR A 182 5.48 -8.73 7.96
C THR A 182 4.32 -8.34 7.04
N CYS A 183 3.15 -8.93 7.25
CA CYS A 183 1.91 -8.58 6.55
C CYS A 183 1.05 -7.70 7.44
N LEU A 184 0.73 -6.50 6.96
CA LEU A 184 -0.11 -5.54 7.64
C LEU A 184 -1.49 -5.54 7.00
N SER A 185 -2.51 -5.67 7.84
CA SER A 185 -3.92 -5.62 7.42
C SER A 185 -4.44 -4.19 7.43
N ALA A 186 -5.68 -3.99 6.98
CA ALA A 186 -6.26 -2.65 6.81
C ALA A 186 -6.19 -1.77 8.08
N ASN A 187 -6.42 -2.33 9.26
CA ASN A 187 -6.34 -1.59 10.54
C ASN A 187 -4.92 -1.20 10.97
N GLU A 188 -3.89 -1.72 10.29
CA GLU A 188 -2.49 -1.43 10.58
C GLU A 188 -1.91 -0.41 9.60
N ILE A 189 -2.63 -0.09 8.52
CA ILE A 189 -2.18 0.82 7.44
C ILE A 189 -3.12 2.00 7.21
N ALA A 190 -4.44 1.83 7.42
CA ALA A 190 -5.40 2.88 7.16
C ALA A 190 -5.39 3.93 8.27
N GLY A 191 -4.88 5.12 7.93
CA GLY A 191 -4.71 6.21 8.91
C GLY A 191 -3.58 5.96 9.91
N CYS A 192 -2.70 4.98 9.63
CA CYS A 192 -1.55 4.65 10.46
C CYS A 192 -0.24 5.04 9.76
N ASP A 193 0.64 5.71 10.50
CA ASP A 193 2.01 5.96 10.06
C ASP A 193 2.86 4.69 10.28
N LEU A 194 3.57 4.23 9.24
CA LEU A 194 4.48 3.11 9.34
C LEU A 194 5.86 3.61 9.78
N LEU A 195 6.25 3.26 11.00
CA LEU A 195 7.51 3.65 11.62
C LEU A 195 8.59 2.65 11.20
N VAL A 196 9.50 3.08 10.34
CA VAL A 196 10.55 2.23 9.77
C VAL A 196 11.79 2.28 10.64
N ILE A 197 12.48 1.16 10.83
CA ILE A 197 13.77 1.16 11.51
C ILE A 197 14.84 1.86 10.66
N GLY A 198 15.65 2.69 11.32
CA GLY A 198 16.64 3.55 10.66
C GLY A 198 16.14 4.97 10.43
N ASN A 199 17.03 5.80 9.92
CA ASN A 199 16.84 7.24 9.76
C ASN A 199 16.67 7.59 8.27
N ASP A 200 16.00 8.71 8.01
CA ASP A 200 15.88 9.34 6.69
C ASP A 200 15.45 8.35 5.58
N PRO A 201 14.32 7.62 5.74
CA PRO A 201 13.86 6.69 4.72
C PRO A 201 13.65 7.41 3.39
N GLN A 202 13.94 6.75 2.28
CA GLN A 202 13.70 7.29 0.93
C GLN A 202 13.18 6.19 0.02
N ILE A 203 12.08 6.47 -0.69
CA ILE A 203 11.66 5.61 -1.79
C ILE A 203 12.58 5.89 -2.98
N THR A 204 13.40 4.92 -3.35
CA THR A 204 14.39 5.05 -4.42
C THR A 204 13.88 4.57 -5.77
N LYS A 205 12.87 3.70 -5.75
CA LYS A 205 12.24 3.10 -6.94
C LYS A 205 10.81 2.67 -6.61
N GLU A 206 9.94 2.74 -7.61
CA GLU A 206 8.58 2.20 -7.57
C GLU A 206 8.33 1.32 -8.82
N GLY A 207 7.40 0.39 -8.70
CA GLY A 207 7.10 -0.56 -9.77
C GLY A 207 6.04 -1.58 -9.38
N MET A 208 6.06 -2.74 -10.05
CA MET A 208 5.14 -3.85 -9.79
C MET A 208 5.93 -5.15 -9.61
N ILE A 209 5.56 -5.96 -8.63
CA ILE A 209 6.05 -7.34 -8.46
C ILE A 209 4.87 -8.25 -8.19
N ASN A 210 4.74 -9.33 -8.97
CA ASN A 210 3.65 -10.31 -8.82
C ASN A 210 2.24 -9.68 -8.73
N GLY A 211 1.99 -8.61 -9.51
CA GLY A 211 0.72 -7.89 -9.50
C GLY A 211 0.51 -6.92 -8.33
N LEU A 212 1.47 -6.81 -7.41
CA LEU A 212 1.46 -5.87 -6.28
C LEU A 212 2.23 -4.60 -6.62
N TYR A 213 1.78 -3.46 -6.12
CA TYR A 213 2.56 -2.22 -6.16
C TYR A 213 3.77 -2.37 -5.26
N ALA A 214 4.95 -2.02 -5.76
CA ALA A 214 6.21 -2.21 -5.06
C ALA A 214 6.94 -0.87 -4.90
N SER A 215 7.42 -0.59 -3.69
CA SER A 215 8.27 0.55 -3.35
C SER A 215 9.56 0.05 -2.69
N TRP A 216 10.70 0.38 -3.29
CA TRP A 216 12.01 0.09 -2.75
C TRP A 216 12.43 1.26 -1.88
N ILE A 217 12.73 0.96 -0.62
CA ILE A 217 13.05 1.98 0.37
C ILE A 217 14.46 1.71 0.91
N GLU A 218 15.26 2.76 0.97
CA GLU A 218 16.52 2.78 1.72
C GLU A 218 16.31 3.56 3.01
N ALA A 219 16.92 3.14 4.10
CA ALA A 219 17.05 3.94 5.32
C ALA A 219 18.47 3.80 5.87
N SER A 220 18.99 4.86 6.49
CA SER A 220 20.32 4.83 7.11
C SER A 220 20.24 4.15 8.48
N HIS A 221 21.24 3.37 8.86
CA HIS A 221 21.27 2.77 10.19
C HIS A 221 21.41 3.84 11.27
N GLU A 222 20.63 3.71 12.35
CA GLU A 222 20.45 4.73 13.41
C GLU A 222 21.77 5.31 13.94
N THR A 223 22.76 4.44 14.17
CA THR A 223 24.07 4.79 14.74
C THR A 223 25.25 4.73 13.76
N ASN A 224 25.04 4.25 12.53
CA ASN A 224 26.12 4.06 11.57
C ASN A 224 25.64 4.38 10.15
N ALA A 225 25.78 5.64 9.73
CA ALA A 225 25.31 6.11 8.44
C ALA A 225 25.93 5.40 7.21
N ASP A 226 27.03 4.65 7.38
CA ASP A 226 27.62 3.84 6.29
C ASP A 226 26.86 2.52 6.07
N VAL A 227 25.93 2.15 6.96
CA VAL A 227 25.08 0.97 6.83
C VAL A 227 23.70 1.41 6.37
N THR A 228 23.25 0.87 5.24
CA THR A 228 21.92 1.10 4.70
C THR A 228 21.03 -0.12 4.95
N TYR A 229 19.85 0.11 5.50
CA TYR A 229 18.77 -0.87 5.50
C TYR A 229 18.03 -0.81 4.18
N HIS A 230 17.71 -1.99 3.65
CA HIS A 230 16.95 -2.16 2.42
C HIS A 230 15.59 -2.76 2.76
N TYR A 231 14.55 -2.06 2.34
CA TYR A 231 13.18 -2.49 2.48
C TYR A 231 12.48 -2.57 1.14
N LEU A 232 11.51 -3.48 1.06
CA LEU A 232 10.58 -3.60 -0.06
C LEU A 232 9.17 -3.61 0.49
N LEU A 233 8.43 -2.53 0.23
CA LEU A 233 7.01 -2.42 0.55
C LEU A 233 6.21 -2.89 -0.66
N LEU A 234 5.34 -3.88 -0.43
CA LEU A 234 4.40 -4.40 -1.42
C LEU A 234 2.98 -4.05 -0.96
N TYR A 235 2.17 -3.51 -1.86
CA TYR A 235 0.81 -3.12 -1.55
C TYR A 235 -0.19 -3.71 -2.55
N ASP A 236 -1.22 -4.36 -2.01
CA ASP A 236 -2.41 -4.76 -2.73
C ASP A 236 -3.53 -3.76 -2.42
N PRO A 237 -3.82 -2.80 -3.30
CA PRO A 237 -4.91 -1.86 -3.08
C PRO A 237 -6.24 -2.59 -3.02
N GLU A 238 -6.51 -3.62 -3.82
CA GLU A 238 -7.81 -4.28 -3.78
C GLU A 238 -8.09 -4.92 -2.41
N LYS A 239 -7.05 -5.49 -1.79
CA LYS A 239 -7.18 -6.18 -0.50
C LYS A 239 -6.93 -5.28 0.73
N LEU A 240 -6.41 -4.07 0.55
CA LEU A 240 -5.92 -3.20 1.64
C LEU A 240 -4.88 -3.91 2.52
N CYS A 241 -3.94 -4.60 1.89
CA CYS A 241 -2.88 -5.34 2.58
C CYS A 241 -1.52 -4.81 2.14
N VAL A 242 -0.63 -4.62 3.11
CA VAL A 242 0.77 -4.32 2.85
C VAL A 242 1.62 -5.51 3.28
N VAL A 243 2.65 -5.83 2.52
CA VAL A 243 3.74 -6.68 2.98
C VAL A 243 5.00 -5.83 3.02
N PHE A 244 5.66 -5.84 4.17
CA PHE A 244 6.92 -5.14 4.37
C PHE A 244 8.04 -6.17 4.51
N LEU A 245 8.95 -6.18 3.55
CA LEU A 245 10.12 -7.05 3.55
C LEU A 245 11.36 -6.24 3.93
N ASN A 246 12.18 -6.78 4.84
CA ASN A 246 13.53 -6.28 5.11
C ASN A 246 14.54 -7.31 4.60
N GLY A 247 15.57 -6.86 3.89
CA GLY A 247 16.67 -7.68 3.42
C GLY A 247 17.28 -7.12 2.15
N ASP A 248 18.31 -7.79 1.64
CA ASP A 248 18.87 -7.46 0.33
C ASP A 248 17.77 -7.43 -0.75
N TRP A 249 17.83 -6.47 -1.68
CA TRP A 249 16.78 -6.29 -2.68
C TRP A 249 16.64 -7.47 -3.63
N GLU A 250 17.74 -8.08 -4.09
CA GLU A 250 17.66 -9.24 -4.98
C GLU A 250 16.92 -10.39 -4.26
N LEU A 251 17.18 -10.53 -2.96
CA LEU A 251 16.50 -11.52 -2.15
C LEU A 251 15.02 -11.19 -1.91
N THR A 252 14.70 -9.97 -1.51
CA THR A 252 13.32 -9.57 -1.19
C THR A 252 12.44 -9.50 -2.44
N GLU A 253 12.98 -9.09 -3.59
CA GLU A 253 12.29 -9.18 -4.89
C GLU A 253 11.95 -10.64 -5.21
N LYS A 254 12.89 -11.57 -5.04
CA LYS A 254 12.65 -12.99 -5.30
C LYS A 254 11.63 -13.61 -4.34
N ILE A 255 11.63 -13.20 -3.07
CA ILE A 255 10.59 -13.59 -2.11
C ILE A 255 9.23 -13.06 -2.60
N ALA A 256 9.15 -11.78 -2.97
CA ALA A 256 7.94 -11.13 -3.45
C ALA A 256 7.36 -11.79 -4.71
N GLU A 257 8.21 -12.20 -5.65
CA GLU A 257 7.82 -12.95 -6.85
C GLU A 257 7.21 -14.32 -6.55
N ASN A 258 7.55 -14.93 -5.40
CA ASN A 258 7.12 -16.26 -4.98
C ASN A 258 6.23 -16.21 -3.73
N MET A 259 5.52 -15.11 -3.54
CA MET A 259 4.62 -14.89 -2.42
C MET A 259 3.23 -14.49 -2.92
N THR A 260 2.20 -14.93 -2.20
CA THR A 260 0.81 -14.49 -2.40
C THR A 260 0.27 -13.88 -1.11
N ILE A 261 -0.40 -12.73 -1.22
CA ILE A 261 -1.22 -12.17 -0.14
C ILE A 261 -2.57 -12.88 -0.13
N VAL A 262 -2.92 -13.43 1.04
CA VAL A 262 -4.20 -14.09 1.29
C VAL A 262 -5.02 -13.22 2.23
N GLN A 263 -6.19 -12.82 1.76
CA GLN A 263 -7.19 -12.11 2.55
C GLN A 263 -8.16 -13.12 3.17
N THR A 264 -8.55 -12.87 4.43
CA THR A 264 -9.57 -13.64 5.14
C THR A 264 -10.92 -12.95 5.06
N ASP A 265 -11.97 -13.62 5.52
CA ASP A 265 -13.30 -13.02 5.69
C ASP A 265 -13.50 -12.36 7.06
N ILE A 266 -12.47 -12.32 7.91
CA ILE A 266 -12.57 -11.78 9.27
C ILE A 266 -12.24 -10.29 9.23
N PRO A 267 -13.18 -9.41 9.63
CA PRO A 267 -12.94 -7.97 9.63
C PRO A 267 -11.85 -7.62 10.63
N THR A 268 -11.01 -6.67 10.24
CA THR A 268 -10.06 -6.03 11.16
C THR A 268 -10.81 -5.07 12.09
N PRO A 269 -10.36 -4.92 13.35
CA PRO A 269 -10.91 -3.91 14.25
C PRO A 269 -10.49 -2.51 13.79
N GLU A 270 -11.05 -1.46 14.38
CA GLU A 270 -10.48 -0.11 14.19
C GLU A 270 -9.03 -0.07 14.71
N PRO A 271 -8.15 0.74 14.10
CA PRO A 271 -6.79 0.94 14.60
C PRO A 271 -6.82 1.40 16.06
N SER A 272 -6.12 0.69 16.95
CA SER A 272 -5.99 1.08 18.36
C SER A 272 -5.04 2.25 18.57
N GLN A 273 -4.19 2.51 17.58
CA GLN A 273 -3.16 3.55 17.57
C GLN A 273 -2.98 4.03 16.12
N ASN A 274 -2.39 5.21 15.94
CA ASN A 274 -2.15 5.83 14.64
C ASN A 274 -0.78 5.50 14.05
N TYR A 275 -0.10 4.45 14.53
CA TYR A 275 1.21 4.05 14.05
C TYR A 275 1.45 2.54 14.14
N THR A 276 2.37 2.04 13.33
CA THR A 276 2.82 0.64 13.35
C THR A 276 4.32 0.57 13.09
N TYR A 277 5.08 -0.15 13.92
CA TYR A 277 6.49 -0.40 13.64
C TYR A 277 6.68 -1.47 12.56
N VAL A 278 7.59 -1.21 11.62
CA VAL A 278 7.88 -2.10 10.50
C VAL A 278 9.39 -2.24 10.29
N GLY A 279 9.78 -3.33 9.61
CA GLY A 279 11.17 -3.52 9.19
C GLY A 279 12.12 -4.05 10.26
N ALA A 280 11.61 -4.53 11.39
CA ALA A 280 12.45 -5.21 12.39
C ALA A 280 12.95 -6.56 11.85
N LEU A 281 14.24 -6.80 12.04
CA LEU A 281 14.78 -8.16 12.12
C LEU A 281 14.77 -8.47 13.61
N GLY A 282 14.03 -9.52 14.01
CA GLY A 282 13.72 -9.85 15.41
C GLY A 282 14.82 -9.59 16.44
#